data_AF-A0A814F4A8-F1
#
_entry.id   AF-A0A814F4A8-F1
#
_cell.length_a   1.000
_cell.length_b   1.000
_cell.length_c   1.000
_cell.angle_alpha   90.00
_cell.angle_beta   90.00
_cell.angle_gamma   90.00
#
_symmetry.space_group_name_H-M   'P 1'
#
loop_
_entity.id
_entity.type
_entity.pdbx_description
1 polymer ?
#
loop_
_entity_poly.entity_id
_entity_poly.type
_entity_poly.pdbx_seq_one_letter_code
_entity_poly.pdbx_strand_id
1 'polypeptide(L)'
;MHEDELRRLNDRLDLVIEAVQTAKDDTTNTVQDLHARQQQQDLQFHQLDEKLSQMDDQLTRGFNGLSEKFSRSQSTRLKATSTSVEQQLAANHVFSPSAVIRDTYSPNRAASISCYEPSGIPHQTIIIPSSGNAPVYSGKPIEKPRPFLPKLQLYTETIYNWSPETLLRGSRFLDGTALEWYSQLRLSGRIQPTWLEFQRLFLQQFTSS
;
A
#
# COMPACT_ATOMS: atom_id res chain seq x y z
N MET A 1 -13.87 -12.31 82.01
CA MET A 1 -13.01 -12.96 81.00
C MET A 1 -13.68 -12.98 79.63
N HIS A 2 -14.96 -13.34 79.50
CA HIS A 2 -15.65 -13.37 78.19
C HIS A 2 -15.98 -11.99 77.58
N GLU A 3 -16.22 -10.94 78.37
CA GLU A 3 -16.52 -9.61 77.82
C GLU A 3 -15.32 -8.97 77.12
N ASP A 4 -14.11 -9.18 77.63
CA ASP A 4 -12.88 -8.66 77.01
C ASP A 4 -12.59 -9.35 75.67
N GLU A 5 -12.91 -10.64 75.56
CA GLU A 5 -12.80 -11.39 74.31
C GLU A 5 -13.82 -10.91 73.27
N LEU A 6 -15.07 -10.68 73.68
CA LEU A 6 -16.10 -10.12 72.81
C LEU A 6 -15.73 -8.72 72.30
N ARG A 7 -15.18 -7.86 73.16
CA ARG A 7 -14.73 -6.52 72.78
C ARG A 7 -13.59 -6.59 71.76
N ARG A 8 -12.59 -7.44 72.01
CA ARG A 8 -11.48 -7.66 71.05
C ARG A 8 -11.97 -8.23 69.72
N LEU A 9 -13.00 -9.08 69.73
CA LEU A 9 -13.58 -9.61 68.51
C LEU A 9 -14.28 -8.51 67.70
N ASN A 10 -15.00 -7.62 68.39
CA ASN A 10 -15.68 -6.48 67.76
C ASN A 10 -14.68 -5.49 67.15
N ASP A 11 -13.62 -5.13 67.88
CA ASP A 11 -12.57 -4.24 67.37
C ASP A 11 -11.88 -4.82 66.13
N ARG A 12 -11.68 -6.15 66.10
CA ARG A 12 -11.13 -6.85 64.93
C ARG A 12 -12.10 -6.86 63.75
N LEU A 13 -13.41 -6.94 64.00
CA LEU A 13 -14.42 -6.90 62.95
C LEU A 13 -14.46 -5.51 62.30
N ASP A 14 -14.42 -4.44 63.11
CA ASP A 14 -14.38 -3.06 62.62
C ASP A 14 -13.13 -2.81 61.76
N LEU A 15 -11.95 -3.30 62.19
CA LEU A 15 -10.72 -3.25 61.41
C LEU A 15 -10.84 -3.96 60.05
N VAL A 16 -11.50 -5.12 60.02
CA VAL A 16 -11.71 -5.86 58.77
C VAL A 16 -12.68 -5.13 57.85
N ILE A 17 -13.75 -4.54 58.39
CA ILE A 17 -14.71 -3.76 57.62
C ILE A 17 -14.02 -2.54 56.98
N GLU A 18 -13.21 -1.82 57.75
CA GLU A 18 -12.45 -0.67 57.24
C GLU A 18 -11.47 -1.10 56.13
N ALA A 19 -10.70 -2.16 56.34
CA ALA A 19 -9.75 -2.66 55.34
C ALA A 19 -10.44 -3.11 54.05
N VAL A 20 -11.61 -3.76 54.15
CA VAL A 20 -12.40 -4.16 52.97
C VAL A 20 -12.92 -2.94 52.22
N GLN A 21 -13.36 -1.91 52.94
CA GLN A 21 -13.85 -0.68 52.33
C GLN A 21 -12.73 0.08 51.61
N THR A 22 -11.55 0.21 52.24
CA THR A 22 -10.37 0.81 51.59
C THR A 22 -9.96 0.04 50.34
N ALA A 23 -9.89 -1.29 50.41
CA ALA A 23 -9.53 -2.11 49.24
C ALA A 23 -10.54 -1.97 48.09
N LYS A 24 -11.82 -1.83 48.41
CA LYS A 24 -12.89 -1.58 47.43
C LYS A 24 -12.72 -0.21 46.77
N ASP A 25 -12.44 0.83 47.55
CA ASP A 25 -12.28 2.19 47.05
C ASP A 25 -11.01 2.31 46.19
N ASP A 26 -9.91 1.68 46.60
CA ASP A 26 -8.69 1.56 45.79
C ASP A 26 -8.93 0.85 44.46
N THR A 27 -9.67 -0.26 44.50
CA THR A 27 -10.03 -0.99 43.27
C THR A 27 -10.87 -0.10 42.35
N THR A 28 -11.82 0.65 42.89
CA THR A 28 -12.67 1.55 42.11
C THR A 28 -11.86 2.68 41.46
N ASN A 29 -10.93 3.27 42.21
CA ASN A 29 -10.02 4.30 41.71
C ASN A 29 -9.12 3.76 40.59
N THR A 30 -8.57 2.54 40.74
CA THR A 30 -7.73 1.93 39.70
C THR A 30 -8.50 1.65 38.41
N VAL A 31 -9.74 1.17 38.51
CA VAL A 31 -10.60 0.95 37.34
C VAL A 31 -10.92 2.27 36.64
N GLN A 32 -11.16 3.34 37.41
CA GLN A 32 -11.42 4.66 36.86
C GLN A 32 -10.19 5.26 36.16
N ASP A 33 -8.98 5.10 36.72
CA ASP A 33 -7.73 5.51 36.07
C ASP A 33 -7.49 4.72 34.77
N LEU A 34 -7.71 3.40 34.78
CA LEU A 34 -7.59 2.56 33.59
C LEU A 34 -8.57 3.01 32.50
N HIS A 35 -9.81 3.34 32.86
CA HIS A 35 -10.81 3.82 31.91
C HIS A 35 -10.41 5.18 31.31
N ALA A 36 -9.90 6.11 32.13
CA ALA A 36 -9.40 7.40 31.65
C ALA A 36 -8.21 7.24 30.68
N ARG A 37 -7.28 6.32 30.98
CA ARG A 37 -6.15 6.01 30.09
C ARG A 37 -6.62 5.40 28.77
N GLN A 38 -7.59 4.49 28.80
CA GLN A 38 -8.15 3.90 27.59
C GLN A 38 -8.80 4.98 26.71
N GLN A 39 -9.62 5.85 27.30
CA GLN A 39 -10.24 6.94 26.56
C GLN A 39 -9.20 7.87 25.92
N GLN A 40 -8.10 8.14 26.62
CA GLN A 40 -6.99 8.92 26.04
C GLN A 40 -6.32 8.20 24.87
N GLN A 41 -6.15 6.88 24.94
CA GLN A 41 -5.63 6.09 23.81
C GLN A 41 -6.56 6.14 22.60
N ASP A 42 -7.88 6.03 22.82
CA ASP A 42 -8.87 6.09 21.75
C ASP A 42 -8.84 7.46 21.03
N LEU A 43 -8.67 8.55 21.79
CA LEU A 43 -8.48 9.89 21.22
C LEU A 43 -7.19 10.00 20.40
N GLN A 44 -6.09 9.40 20.85
CA GLN A 44 -4.85 9.36 20.09
C GLN A 44 -5.01 8.57 18.79
N PHE A 45 -5.71 7.44 18.83
CA PHE A 45 -5.98 6.62 17.67
C PHE A 45 -6.84 7.38 16.65
N HIS A 46 -7.87 8.07 17.10
CA HIS A 46 -8.72 8.90 16.24
C HIS A 46 -7.94 10.02 15.56
N GLN A 47 -7.03 10.70 16.28
CA GLN A 47 -6.16 11.72 15.68
C GLN A 47 -5.20 11.14 14.64
N LEU A 48 -4.71 9.92 14.83
CA LEU A 48 -3.88 9.24 13.84
C LEU A 48 -4.67 8.89 12.58
N ASP A 49 -5.91 8.42 12.76
CA ASP A 49 -6.82 8.10 11.65
C ASP A 49 -7.14 9.34 10.81
N GLU A 50 -7.45 10.48 11.46
CA GLU A 50 -7.66 11.76 10.76
C GLU A 50 -6.40 12.20 9.99
N LYS A 51 -5.20 12.04 10.57
CA LYS A 51 -3.95 12.37 9.87
C LYS A 51 -3.69 11.46 8.68
N LEU A 52 -4.00 10.18 8.80
CA LEU A 52 -3.94 9.22 7.70
C LEU A 52 -4.89 9.61 6.56
N SER A 53 -6.13 9.96 6.90
CA SER A 53 -7.12 10.46 5.94
C SER A 53 -6.65 11.72 5.23
N GLN A 54 -6.13 12.71 5.96
CA GLN A 54 -5.59 13.94 5.38
C GLN A 54 -4.38 13.70 4.45
N MET A 55 -3.55 12.70 4.77
CA MET A 55 -2.42 12.33 3.93
C MET A 55 -2.88 11.63 2.65
N ASP A 56 -3.90 10.77 2.74
CA ASP A 56 -4.50 10.11 1.56
C ASP A 56 -5.11 11.14 0.60
N ASP A 57 -5.84 12.12 1.14
CA ASP A 57 -6.35 13.27 0.40
C ASP A 57 -5.26 14.07 -0.33
N GLN A 58 -4.12 14.29 0.34
CA GLN A 58 -2.98 15.01 -0.25
C GLN A 58 -2.31 14.20 -1.36
N LEU A 59 -2.16 12.89 -1.17
CA LEU A 59 -1.64 12.00 -2.19
C LEU A 59 -2.56 11.97 -3.40
N THR A 60 -3.86 11.80 -3.18
CA THR A 60 -4.87 11.80 -4.24
C THR A 60 -4.85 13.10 -5.05
N ARG A 61 -4.79 14.26 -4.39
CA ARG A 61 -4.65 15.55 -5.07
C ARG A 61 -3.33 15.67 -5.84
N GLY A 62 -2.23 15.19 -5.28
CA GLY A 62 -0.92 15.18 -5.93
C GLY A 62 -0.90 14.34 -7.21
N PHE A 63 -1.49 13.14 -7.17
CA PHE A 63 -1.61 12.26 -8.33
C PHE A 63 -2.50 12.86 -9.43
N ASN A 64 -3.64 13.43 -9.06
CA ASN A 64 -4.53 14.10 -10.02
C ASN A 64 -3.85 15.31 -10.68
N GLY A 65 -3.13 16.13 -9.91
CA GLY A 65 -2.38 17.27 -10.45
C GLY A 65 -1.23 16.88 -11.38
N LEU A 66 -0.54 15.75 -11.11
CA LEU A 66 0.49 15.21 -12.02
C LEU A 66 -0.13 14.64 -13.29
N SER A 67 -1.27 13.96 -13.18
CA SER A 67 -2.02 13.43 -14.32
C SER A 67 -2.49 14.54 -15.27
N GLU A 68 -3.04 15.64 -14.74
CA GLU A 68 -3.43 16.81 -15.53
C GLU A 68 -2.23 17.47 -16.23
N LYS A 69 -1.11 17.64 -15.52
CA LYS A 69 0.12 18.21 -16.09
C LYS A 69 0.66 17.33 -17.23
N PHE A 70 0.68 16.02 -17.05
CA PHE A 70 1.11 15.08 -18.08
C PHE A 70 0.18 15.11 -19.30
N SER A 71 -1.14 15.14 -19.08
CA SER A 71 -2.15 15.25 -20.15
C SER A 71 -2.03 16.56 -20.93
N ARG A 72 -1.73 17.67 -20.24
CA ARG A 72 -1.48 18.98 -20.84
C ARG A 72 -0.17 19.01 -21.65
N SER A 73 0.89 18.38 -21.15
CA SER A 73 2.17 18.24 -21.87
C SER A 73 2.08 17.35 -23.11
N GLN A 74 1.21 16.32 -23.12
CA GLN A 74 0.95 15.54 -24.33
C GLN A 74 0.11 16.34 -25.34
N SER A 75 -0.91 17.06 -24.88
CA SER A 75 -1.73 17.92 -25.75
C SER A 75 -0.93 19.03 -26.44
N THR A 76 0.07 19.61 -25.77
CA THR A 76 0.96 20.61 -26.38
C THR A 76 1.96 20.00 -27.36
N ARG A 77 2.47 18.78 -27.10
CA ARG A 77 3.32 18.07 -28.07
C ARG A 77 2.55 17.67 -29.33
N LEU A 78 1.31 17.21 -29.21
CA LEU A 78 0.48 16.84 -30.37
C LEU A 78 0.11 18.07 -31.23
N LYS A 79 -0.10 19.25 -30.62
CA LYS A 79 -0.28 20.50 -31.37
C LYS A 79 0.98 20.97 -32.09
N ALA A 80 2.17 20.78 -31.51
CA ALA A 80 3.44 21.16 -32.11
C ALA A 80 3.89 20.21 -33.23
N THR A 81 3.46 18.94 -33.21
CA THR A 81 3.71 18.01 -34.32
C THR A 81 2.73 18.16 -35.47
N SER A 82 1.48 18.59 -35.22
CA SER A 82 0.51 18.82 -36.30
C SER A 82 0.77 20.09 -37.13
N THR A 83 1.62 21.03 -36.67
CA THR A 83 1.96 22.24 -37.44
C THR A 83 3.21 22.08 -38.31
N SER A 84 3.94 20.96 -38.23
CA SER A 84 5.18 20.77 -39.00
C SER A 84 5.05 19.85 -40.22
N VAL A 85 3.90 19.20 -40.44
CA VAL A 85 3.73 18.25 -41.57
C VAL A 85 2.95 18.86 -42.74
N GLU A 86 2.31 20.02 -42.55
CA GLU A 86 1.43 20.62 -43.56
C GLU A 86 2.10 21.67 -44.47
N GLN A 87 3.42 21.87 -44.37
CA GLN A 87 4.13 22.95 -45.08
C GLN A 87 5.17 22.49 -46.13
N GLN A 88 5.17 21.22 -46.54
CA GLN A 88 6.12 20.71 -47.56
C GLN A 88 5.51 20.01 -48.78
N LEU A 89 4.18 20.00 -48.97
CA LEU A 89 3.53 19.27 -50.07
C LEU A 89 2.87 20.14 -51.17
N ALA A 90 3.24 21.42 -51.29
CA ALA A 90 2.67 22.33 -52.29
C ALA A 90 3.62 22.78 -53.42
N ALA A 91 4.71 22.06 -53.66
CA ALA A 91 5.59 22.35 -54.80
C ALA A 91 6.23 21.06 -55.33
N ASN A 92 5.59 20.46 -56.33
CA ASN A 92 6.22 19.89 -57.53
C ASN A 92 5.24 18.96 -58.22
N HIS A 93 4.48 19.53 -59.16
CA HIS A 93 3.92 18.77 -60.26
C HIS A 93 5.06 18.30 -61.19
N VAL A 94 4.70 17.34 -62.03
CA VAL A 94 5.30 16.93 -63.31
C VAL A 94 6.05 15.57 -63.30
N PHE A 95 5.51 14.68 -64.15
CA PHE A 95 6.04 13.45 -64.74
C PHE A 95 5.66 12.08 -64.13
N SER A 96 4.61 11.50 -64.74
CA SER A 96 4.38 10.07 -64.93
C SER A 96 5.23 9.56 -66.12
N PRO A 97 5.72 8.31 -66.13
CA PRO A 97 5.09 7.31 -67.00
C PRO A 97 5.07 5.85 -66.48
N SER A 98 4.21 5.06 -67.14
CA SER A 98 3.82 3.66 -66.94
C SER A 98 4.90 2.57 -67.10
N ALA A 99 4.73 1.43 -66.41
CA ALA A 99 5.07 0.05 -66.84
C ALA A 99 4.35 -0.95 -65.89
N VAL A 100 3.29 -1.66 -66.28
CA VAL A 100 3.19 -2.99 -66.96
C VAL A 100 3.73 -4.21 -66.16
N ILE A 101 2.78 -4.92 -65.53
CA ILE A 101 2.54 -6.39 -65.40
C ILE A 101 3.70 -7.35 -65.04
N ARG A 102 3.56 -8.06 -63.90
CA ARG A 102 3.58 -9.54 -63.87
C ARG A 102 2.97 -10.15 -62.60
N ASP A 103 1.97 -11.01 -62.83
CA ASP A 103 1.34 -11.92 -61.88
C ASP A 103 2.27 -13.06 -61.44
N THR A 104 2.18 -13.47 -60.16
CA THR A 104 2.10 -14.89 -59.78
C THR A 104 1.33 -15.09 -58.45
N TYR A 105 0.19 -15.77 -58.54
CA TYR A 105 -0.63 -16.52 -57.55
C TYR A 105 -0.01 -16.74 -56.14
N SER A 106 -0.61 -16.34 -54.99
CA SER A 106 -1.89 -16.73 -54.31
C SER A 106 -1.83 -18.10 -53.60
N PRO A 107 -2.61 -18.46 -52.53
CA PRO A 107 -3.44 -17.67 -51.58
C PRO A 107 -3.29 -18.07 -50.08
N ASN A 108 -3.65 -17.16 -49.16
CA ASN A 108 -4.73 -17.45 -48.20
C ASN A 108 -5.39 -16.16 -47.68
N ARG A 109 -6.53 -15.85 -48.33
CA ARG A 109 -7.67 -15.02 -47.90
C ARG A 109 -8.15 -15.44 -46.50
N ALA A 110 -8.89 -14.65 -45.71
CA ALA A 110 -9.52 -13.33 -45.82
C ALA A 110 -9.91 -12.91 -44.37
N ALA A 111 -9.75 -11.64 -43.99
CA ALA A 111 -10.81 -10.62 -43.78
C ALA A 111 -11.87 -10.97 -42.71
N SER A 112 -12.23 -10.11 -41.75
CA SER A 112 -12.72 -8.73 -41.91
C SER A 112 -12.51 -7.95 -40.60
N ILE A 113 -11.87 -6.78 -40.58
CA ILE A 113 -12.40 -5.42 -40.81
C ILE A 113 -13.51 -4.97 -39.83
N SER A 114 -13.10 -4.04 -38.95
CA SER A 114 -13.74 -2.77 -38.55
C SER A 114 -15.14 -2.78 -37.93
N CYS A 115 -15.23 -2.19 -36.73
CA CYS A 115 -16.19 -1.11 -36.47
C CYS A 115 -15.55 -0.07 -35.54
N TYR A 116 -15.45 1.18 -36.01
CA TYR A 116 -15.51 2.40 -35.18
C TYR A 116 -16.87 2.36 -34.41
N GLU A 117 -17.11 2.93 -33.24
CA GLU A 117 -16.69 4.21 -32.66
C GLU A 117 -17.17 4.27 -31.16
N PRO A 118 -17.44 5.42 -30.52
CA PRO A 118 -16.77 5.91 -29.31
C PRO A 118 -17.62 5.75 -28.02
N SER A 119 -17.00 5.55 -26.86
CA SER A 119 -17.61 5.99 -25.58
C SER A 119 -16.60 5.96 -24.46
N GLY A 120 -16.41 7.12 -23.84
CA GLY A 120 -15.63 7.26 -22.62
C GLY A 120 -16.24 6.45 -21.48
N ILE A 121 -15.60 5.34 -21.15
CA ILE A 121 -15.60 4.75 -19.82
C ILE A 121 -14.13 4.40 -19.57
N PRO A 122 -13.48 4.93 -18.52
CA PRO A 122 -12.19 4.41 -18.14
C PRO A 122 -12.41 2.96 -17.71
N HIS A 123 -12.18 2.02 -18.62
CA HIS A 123 -11.98 0.64 -18.27
C HIS A 123 -10.78 0.63 -17.31
N GLN A 124 -11.05 0.55 -16.01
CA GLN A 124 -10.09 0.05 -15.05
C GLN A 124 -9.77 -1.37 -15.50
N THR A 125 -8.78 -1.46 -16.39
CA THR A 125 -8.17 -2.71 -16.76
C THR A 125 -7.48 -3.14 -15.48
N ILE A 126 -8.11 -4.07 -14.75
CA ILE A 126 -7.46 -4.77 -13.66
C ILE A 126 -6.37 -5.59 -14.34
N ILE A 127 -5.17 -5.01 -14.45
CA ILE A 127 -3.99 -5.71 -14.95
C ILE A 127 -3.67 -6.73 -13.86
N ILE A 128 -4.19 -7.94 -14.02
CA ILE A 128 -3.76 -9.09 -13.22
C ILE A 128 -2.31 -9.34 -13.61
N PRO A 129 -1.32 -9.12 -12.72
CA PRO A 129 0.06 -9.38 -13.06
C PRO A 129 0.19 -10.87 -13.37
N SER A 130 0.67 -11.22 -14.56
CA SER A 130 0.96 -12.62 -14.89
C SER A 130 1.90 -13.21 -13.82
N SER A 131 1.64 -14.44 -13.40
CA SER A 131 2.34 -15.18 -12.33
C SER A 131 3.87 -15.29 -12.51
N GLY A 132 4.42 -14.88 -13.66
CA GLY A 132 5.86 -14.82 -13.94
C GLY A 132 6.57 -13.54 -13.48
N ASN A 133 5.86 -12.50 -13.06
CA ASN A 133 6.45 -11.19 -12.71
C ASN A 133 6.28 -10.87 -11.21
N ALA A 134 6.64 -11.80 -10.34
CA ALA A 134 6.64 -11.53 -8.90
C ALA A 134 7.57 -10.34 -8.59
N PRO A 135 7.13 -9.35 -7.80
CA PRO A 135 8.01 -8.29 -7.37
C PRO A 135 9.06 -8.90 -6.42
N VAL A 136 10.33 -8.75 -6.78
CA VAL A 136 11.46 -9.18 -5.96
C VAL A 136 12.28 -7.94 -5.57
N TYR A 137 12.74 -7.90 -4.33
CA TYR A 137 13.60 -6.84 -3.81
C TYR A 137 14.91 -7.43 -3.30
N SER A 138 16.02 -6.98 -3.87
CA SER A 138 17.36 -7.52 -3.56
C SER A 138 18.14 -6.66 -2.55
N GLY A 139 17.67 -5.43 -2.28
CA GLY A 139 18.36 -4.50 -1.38
C GLY A 139 19.47 -3.71 -2.04
N LYS A 140 19.49 -3.65 -3.38
CA LYS A 140 20.46 -2.83 -4.13
C LYS A 140 20.14 -1.33 -3.99
N PRO A 141 21.14 -0.43 -3.97
CA PRO A 141 20.91 1.01 -3.82
C PRO A 141 20.05 1.64 -4.92
N ILE A 142 20.01 1.04 -6.11
CA ILE A 142 19.19 1.52 -7.24
C ILE A 142 17.71 1.16 -7.09
N GLU A 143 17.39 0.19 -6.23
CA GLU A 143 16.01 -0.26 -6.00
C GLU A 143 15.31 0.67 -5.02
N LYS A 144 14.04 0.95 -5.28
CA LYS A 144 13.23 1.83 -4.43
C LYS A 144 12.39 0.97 -3.47
N PRO A 145 12.67 0.97 -2.15
CA PRO A 145 11.94 0.13 -1.19
C PRO A 145 10.49 0.58 -0.99
N ARG A 146 10.21 1.89 -1.03
CA ARG A 146 8.84 2.44 -0.88
C ARG A 146 7.83 1.89 -1.90
N PRO A 147 8.09 1.95 -3.22
CA PRO A 147 7.15 1.42 -4.21
C PRO A 147 7.14 -0.12 -4.29
N PHE A 148 8.10 -0.82 -3.68
CA PHE A 148 8.11 -2.28 -3.65
C PHE A 148 6.99 -2.84 -2.76
N LEU A 149 6.80 -2.28 -1.57
CA LEU A 149 5.85 -2.81 -0.58
C LEU A 149 4.39 -2.87 -1.09
N PRO A 150 3.82 -1.81 -1.70
CA PRO A 150 2.47 -1.88 -2.25
C PRO A 150 2.35 -2.85 -3.43
N LYS A 151 3.40 -2.95 -4.26
CA LYS A 151 3.42 -3.92 -5.38
C LYS A 151 3.41 -5.35 -4.87
N LEU A 152 4.20 -5.63 -3.84
CA LEU A 152 4.25 -6.94 -3.20
C LEU A 152 2.89 -7.30 -2.61
N GLN A 153 2.29 -6.38 -1.85
CA GLN A 153 0.98 -6.60 -1.24
C GLN A 153 -0.10 -6.88 -2.30
N LEU A 154 -0.20 -6.02 -3.31
CA LEU A 154 -1.16 -6.21 -4.41
C LEU A 154 -0.94 -7.55 -5.13
N TYR A 155 0.32 -7.93 -5.38
CA TYR A 155 0.64 -9.19 -6.04
C TYR A 155 0.22 -10.40 -5.20
N THR A 156 0.53 -10.42 -3.90
CA THR A 156 0.19 -11.56 -3.04
C THR A 156 -1.30 -11.67 -2.78
N GLU A 157 -2.00 -10.54 -2.66
CA GLU A 157 -3.45 -10.52 -2.54
C GLU A 157 -4.11 -11.03 -3.83
N THR A 158 -3.62 -10.60 -5.00
CA THR A 158 -4.22 -10.97 -6.31
C THR A 158 -3.92 -12.40 -6.72
N ILE A 159 -2.68 -12.87 -6.52
CA ILE A 159 -2.22 -14.17 -7.04
C ILE A 159 -2.42 -15.30 -6.04
N TYR A 160 -2.30 -15.01 -4.74
CA TYR A 160 -2.35 -16.04 -3.70
C TYR A 160 -3.49 -15.86 -2.70
N ASN A 161 -4.28 -14.78 -2.78
CA ASN A 161 -5.26 -14.39 -1.76
C ASN A 161 -4.68 -14.39 -0.34
N TRP A 162 -3.41 -14.02 -0.19
CA TRP A 162 -2.75 -13.99 1.11
C TRP A 162 -3.20 -12.78 1.92
N SER A 163 -3.48 -13.01 3.19
CA SER A 163 -3.70 -11.92 4.14
C SER A 163 -2.36 -11.25 4.50
N PRO A 164 -2.39 -9.98 4.98
CA PRO A 164 -1.20 -9.27 5.47
C PRO A 164 -0.36 -10.05 6.49
N GLU A 165 -0.99 -10.88 7.33
CA GLU A 165 -0.32 -11.71 8.31
C GLU A 165 0.46 -12.87 7.65
N THR A 166 -0.01 -13.33 6.48
CA THR A 166 0.62 -14.41 5.71
C THR A 166 1.74 -13.86 4.80
N LEU A 167 1.68 -12.58 4.45
CA LEU A 167 2.67 -11.84 3.66
C LEU A 167 4.08 -11.90 4.26
N LEU A 168 4.17 -11.96 5.59
CA LEU A 168 5.42 -12.13 6.32
C LEU A 168 6.12 -13.46 6.04
N ARG A 169 5.42 -14.49 5.53
CA ARG A 169 6.06 -15.74 5.10
C ARG A 169 6.77 -15.60 3.75
N GLY A 170 6.57 -14.46 3.08
CA GLY A 170 7.05 -14.12 1.74
C GLY A 170 8.55 -13.85 1.59
N SER A 171 9.42 -14.57 2.30
CA SER A 171 10.88 -14.50 2.08
C SER A 171 11.29 -14.71 0.61
N ARG A 172 10.44 -15.41 -0.17
CA ARG A 172 10.61 -15.62 -1.62
C ARG A 172 10.60 -14.35 -2.48
N PHE A 173 10.10 -13.23 -1.95
CA PHE A 173 10.07 -11.94 -2.64
C PHE A 173 11.26 -11.06 -2.25
N LEU A 174 12.12 -11.57 -1.37
CA LEU A 174 13.36 -10.93 -0.96
C LEU A 174 14.52 -11.73 -1.55
N ASP A 175 15.55 -11.01 -1.99
CA ASP A 175 16.78 -11.59 -2.51
C ASP A 175 17.99 -10.83 -1.92
N GLY A 176 19.19 -11.36 -2.10
CA GLY A 176 20.45 -10.73 -1.72
C GLY A 176 20.47 -10.18 -0.29
N THR A 177 20.86 -8.92 -0.16
CA THR A 177 21.00 -8.22 1.12
C THR A 177 19.67 -8.10 1.87
N ALA A 178 18.55 -8.00 1.15
CA ALA A 178 17.23 -7.92 1.77
C ALA A 178 16.79 -9.24 2.41
N LEU A 179 17.09 -10.37 1.74
CA LEU A 179 16.83 -11.70 2.30
C LEU A 179 17.73 -11.99 3.50
N GLU A 180 18.99 -11.59 3.45
CA GLU A 180 19.94 -11.76 4.56
C GLU A 180 19.47 -10.96 5.79
N TRP A 181 19.15 -9.68 5.61
CA TRP A 181 18.58 -8.83 6.67
C TRP A 181 17.31 -9.43 7.27
N TYR A 182 16.39 -9.90 6.43
CA TYR A 182 15.13 -10.49 6.90
C TYR A 182 15.38 -11.79 7.68
N SER A 183 16.37 -12.59 7.27
CA SER A 183 16.78 -13.79 7.98
C SER A 183 17.35 -13.47 9.36
N GLN A 184 18.20 -12.45 9.47
CA GLN A 184 18.72 -11.96 10.75
C GLN A 184 17.61 -11.43 11.66
N LEU A 185 16.64 -10.70 11.10
CA LEU A 185 15.48 -10.22 11.83
C LEU A 185 14.70 -11.38 12.47
N ARG A 186 14.49 -12.49 11.76
CA ARG A 186 13.83 -13.69 12.29
C ARG A 186 14.66 -14.43 13.34
N LEU A 187 15.99 -14.47 13.17
CA LEU A 187 16.89 -15.11 14.13
C LEU A 187 17.02 -14.33 15.44
N SER A 188 16.76 -13.02 15.43
CA SER A 188 16.85 -12.15 16.62
C SER A 188 15.80 -12.46 17.71
N GLY A 189 14.92 -13.44 17.50
CA GLY A 189 14.02 -13.99 18.52
C GLY A 189 12.89 -13.05 18.97
N ARG A 190 12.75 -11.88 18.34
CA ARG A 190 11.56 -11.03 18.54
C ARG A 190 10.35 -11.72 17.92
N ILE A 191 9.21 -11.58 18.60
CA ILE A 191 7.87 -11.96 18.12
C ILE A 191 7.78 -11.69 16.61
N GLN A 192 7.19 -12.61 15.84
CA GLN A 192 7.09 -12.43 14.39
C GLN A 192 6.49 -11.05 14.10
N PRO A 193 7.23 -10.15 13.44
CA PRO A 193 6.80 -8.77 13.29
C PRO A 193 5.49 -8.79 12.52
N THR A 194 4.51 -7.99 12.92
CA THR A 194 3.30 -7.76 12.10
C THR A 194 3.70 -7.20 10.73
N TRP A 195 2.81 -7.27 9.74
CA TRP A 195 3.11 -6.71 8.40
C TRP A 195 3.49 -5.23 8.49
N LEU A 196 2.78 -4.47 9.32
CA LEU A 196 3.04 -3.06 9.57
C LEU A 196 4.44 -2.83 10.19
N GLU A 197 4.82 -3.64 11.18
CA GLU A 197 6.15 -3.57 11.79
C GLU A 197 7.25 -3.93 10.79
N PHE A 198 7.03 -4.97 9.97
CA PHE A 198 7.94 -5.32 8.89
C PHE A 198 8.13 -4.16 7.91
N GLN A 199 7.05 -3.54 7.44
CA GLN A 199 7.11 -2.39 6.54
C GLN A 199 7.94 -1.25 7.17
N ARG A 200 7.69 -0.94 8.44
CA ARG A 200 8.44 0.10 9.17
C ARG A 200 9.93 -0.21 9.25
N LEU A 201 10.28 -1.43 9.66
CA LEU A 201 11.68 -1.86 9.80
C LEU A 201 12.39 -1.96 8.44
N PHE A 202 11.70 -2.46 7.42
CA PHE A 202 12.20 -2.55 6.05
C PHE A 202 12.50 -1.17 5.47
N LEU A 203 11.57 -0.23 5.61
CA LEU A 203 11.81 1.15 5.19
C LEU A 203 12.95 1.77 5.99
N GLN A 204 12.99 1.60 7.31
CA GLN A 204 14.08 2.10 8.13
C GLN A 204 15.45 1.58 7.68
N GLN A 205 15.55 0.30 7.31
CA GLN A 205 16.81 -0.29 6.85
C GLN A 205 17.22 0.20 5.45
N PHE A 206 16.29 0.20 4.50
CA PHE A 206 16.61 0.38 3.07
C PHE A 206 16.36 1.80 2.53
N THR A 207 15.80 2.71 3.32
CA THR A 207 15.67 4.13 2.94
C THR A 207 16.70 5.06 3.60
N SER A 208 17.46 4.57 4.57
CA SER A 208 18.45 5.36 5.32
C SER A 208 19.86 5.32 4.71
N SER A 209 20.00 5.01 3.41
CA SER A 209 21.27 5.01 2.67
C SER A 209 21.29 6.04 1.55
#